data_AF-A0A3R8NNV0-F1
#
_entry.id   AF-A0A3R8NNV0-F1
#
_cell.length_a   1.000
_cell.length_b   1.000
_cell.length_c   1.000
_cell.angle_alpha   90.00
_cell.angle_beta   90.00
_cell.angle_gamma   90.00
#
_symmetry.space_group_name_H-M   'P 1'
#
loop_
_entity.id
_entity.type
_entity.pdbx_description
1 polymer ?
#
loop_
_entity_poly.entity_id
_entity_poly.type
_entity_poly.pdbx_seq_one_letter_code
_entity_poly.pdbx_strand_id
1 'polypeptide(L)' 'MCDYDIHPGLVHDPRLSRRAFGLLTVAATGAATVARADDTVEEKDVAVKTPDGVADAALFYPKAK' A
#
# COMPACT_ATOMS: atom_id res chain seq x y z
N MET A 1 12.24 34.68 -28.02
CA MET A 1 12.34 33.27 -27.63
C MET A 1 12.99 33.24 -26.27
N CYS A 2 12.41 32.52 -25.30
CA CYS A 2 13.02 32.37 -23.99
C CYS A 2 14.11 31.29 -24.12
N ASP A 3 15.36 31.73 -24.25
CA ASP A 3 16.50 30.87 -24.55
C ASP A 3 16.80 29.86 -23.43
N TYR A 4 17.36 28.72 -23.85
CA TYR A 4 17.72 27.55 -23.05
C TYR A 4 18.79 27.83 -21.96
N ASP A 5 19.36 29.04 -21.93
CA ASP A 5 20.51 29.42 -21.11
C ASP A 5 20.16 30.08 -19.77
N ILE A 6 18.88 30.14 -19.39
CA ILE A 6 18.41 30.81 -18.17
C ILE A 6 18.65 29.97 -16.89
N HIS A 7 19.10 28.71 -17.00
CA HIS A 7 19.28 27.82 -15.85
C HIS A 7 20.75 27.38 -15.66
N PRO A 8 21.63 28.28 -15.18
CA PRO A 8 22.98 27.89 -14.77
C PRO A 8 22.90 26.91 -13.59
N GLY A 9 23.01 25.61 -13.88
CA GLY A 9 22.91 24.52 -12.89
C GLY A 9 21.93 23.40 -13.26
N LEU A 10 21.16 23.54 -14.34
CA LEU A 10 20.29 22.46 -14.81
C LEU A 10 21.12 21.36 -15.49
N VAL A 11 21.49 20.33 -14.73
CA VAL A 11 22.11 19.12 -15.28
C VAL A 11 21.03 18.30 -15.97
N HIS A 12 21.02 18.34 -17.30
CA HIS A 12 20.14 17.49 -18.10
C HIS A 12 20.68 16.05 -18.09
N ASP A 13 20.11 15.19 -17.24
CA ASP A 13 20.36 13.75 -17.28
C ASP A 13 19.35 13.05 -18.22
N PRO A 14 19.77 12.60 -19.42
CA PRO A 14 18.89 11.90 -20.34
C PRO A 14 18.37 10.56 -19.81
N ARG A 15 18.92 10.05 -18.70
CA ARG A 15 18.41 8.85 -18.01
C ARG A 15 17.14 9.13 -17.20
N LEU A 16 16.87 10.39 -16.83
CA LEU A 16 15.71 10.79 -16.04
C LEU A 16 14.73 11.56 -16.92
N SER A 17 13.57 10.95 -17.20
CA SER A 17 12.47 11.62 -17.91
C SER A 17 11.19 11.61 -17.06
N ARG A 18 10.30 12.58 -17.31
CA ARG A 18 8.98 12.65 -16.64
C ARG A 18 8.19 11.35 -16.81
N ARG A 19 8.32 10.71 -17.97
CA ARG A 19 7.67 9.41 -18.28
C ARG A 19 8.31 8.28 -17.48
N ALA A 20 9.64 8.21 -17.41
CA ALA A 20 10.33 7.19 -16.62
C ALA A 20 10.00 7.34 -15.13
N PHE A 21 9.96 8.55 -14.60
CA PHE A 21 9.53 8.83 -13.23
C PHE A 21 8.09 8.39 -12.99
N GLY A 22 7.16 8.71 -13.89
CA GLY A 22 5.76 8.27 -13.78
C GLY A 22 5.57 6.74 -13.87
N LEU A 23 6.39 6.04 -14.65
CA LEU A 23 6.35 4.57 -14.67
C LEU A 23 6.88 3.97 -13.36
N LEU A 24 7.90 4.59 -12.77
CA LEU A 24 8.52 4.13 -11.52
C LEU A 24 7.57 4.28 -10.33
N THR A 25 6.79 5.36 -10.29
CA THR A 25 5.76 5.55 -9.25
C THR A 25 4.62 4.54 -9.36
N VAL A 26 4.14 4.23 -10.57
CA VAL A 26 3.12 3.19 -10.80
C VAL A 26 3.61 1.80 -10.38
N ALA A 27 4.86 1.47 -10.69
CA ALA A 27 5.46 0.21 -10.27
C ALA A 27 5.55 0.09 -8.73
N ALA A 28 5.95 1.18 -8.06
CA ALA A 28 6.07 1.20 -6.61
C ALA A 28 4.71 1.07 -5.89
N THR A 29 3.67 1.76 -6.37
CA THR A 29 2.33 1.66 -5.78
C THR A 29 1.65 0.32 -6.08
N GLY A 30 1.93 -0.30 -7.23
CA GLY A 30 1.45 -1.65 -7.55
C GLY A 30 1.97 -2.73 -6.60
N ALA A 31 3.22 -2.61 -6.13
CA ALA A 31 3.77 -3.56 -5.15
C ALA A 31 3.27 -3.32 -3.71
N ALA A 32 2.97 -2.06 -3.35
CA ALA A 32 2.49 -1.71 -2.01
C ALA A 32 0.98 -1.98 -1.79
N THR A 33 0.21 -2.16 -2.87
CA THR A 33 -1.23 -2.44 -2.82
C THR A 33 -1.57 -3.92 -2.84
N VAL A 34 -0.57 -4.81 -2.77
CA VAL A 34 -0.81 -6.24 -2.57
C VAL A 34 -1.42 -6.44 -1.19
N ALA A 35 -2.74 -6.65 -1.15
CA ALA A 35 -3.43 -7.07 0.06
C ALA A 35 -2.80 -8.38 0.53
N ARG A 36 -2.05 -8.33 1.65
CA ARG A 36 -1.42 -9.50 2.27
C ARG A 36 -2.44 -10.44 2.94
N ALA A 37 -3.74 -10.18 2.77
CA ALA A 37 -4.86 -10.91 3.36
C ALA A 37 -5.53 -11.87 2.35
N ASP A 38 -4.74 -12.51 1.48
CA ASP A 38 -5.20 -13.63 0.63
C ASP A 38 -5.17 -14.98 1.39
N ASP A 39 -4.92 -14.96 2.71
CA ASP A 39 -5.01 -16.16 3.52
C ASP A 39 -6.48 -16.50 3.76
N THR A 40 -6.84 -17.78 3.73
CA THR A 40 -8.21 -18.21 4.05
C THR A 40 -8.53 -17.91 5.50
N VAL A 41 -9.16 -16.77 5.78
CA VAL A 41 -9.59 -16.37 7.13
C VAL A 41 -10.96 -16.98 7.43
N GLU A 42 -11.08 -17.64 8.57
CA GLU A 42 -12.35 -18.16 9.09
C GLU A 42 -12.89 -17.23 10.19
N GLU A 43 -14.21 -17.07 10.20
CA GLU A 43 -14.94 -16.33 11.23
C GLU A 43 -15.47 -17.30 12.29
N LYS A 44 -15.34 -16.91 13.55
CA LYS A 44 -15.95 -17.62 14.67
C LYS A 44 -16.63 -16.66 15.62
N ASP A 45 -17.90 -16.94 15.93
CA ASP A 45 -18.65 -16.22 16.95
C ASP A 45 -18.11 -16.58 18.35
N VAL A 46 -17.79 -15.55 19.14
CA VAL A 46 -17.24 -15.68 20.49
C VAL A 46 -17.99 -14.78 21.46
N ALA A 47 -18.55 -15.40 22.49
CA ALA A 47 -19.09 -14.72 23.65
C ALA A 47 -17.96 -14.38 24.65
N VAL A 48 -17.59 -13.10 24.76
CA VAL A 48 -16.57 -12.61 25.70
C VAL A 48 -17.23 -12.24 27.03
N LYS A 49 -16.80 -12.86 28.12
CA LYS A 49 -17.27 -12.51 29.47
C LYS A 49 -16.69 -11.16 29.89
N THR A 50 -17.56 -10.21 30.19
CA THR A 50 -17.22 -8.91 30.78
C THR A 50 -17.79 -8.82 32.21
N PRO A 51 -17.31 -7.91 33.06
CA PRO A 51 -17.83 -7.75 34.43
C PRO A 51 -19.34 -7.48 34.48
N ASP A 52 -19.87 -6.80 33.46
CA ASP A 52 -21.28 -6.42 33.35
C ASP A 52 -22.13 -7.43 32.55
N GLY A 53 -21.54 -8.54 32.06
CA GLY A 53 -22.28 -9.57 31.33
C GLY A 53 -21.46 -10.31 30.26
N VAL A 54 -22.08 -10.51 29.10
CA VAL A 54 -21.45 -11.20 27.95
C VAL A 54 -21.54 -10.28 26.74
N ALA A 55 -20.38 -9.97 26.15
CA ALA A 55 -20.27 -9.22 24.91
C ALA A 55 -20.17 -10.20 23.73
N ASP A 56 -20.94 -9.94 22.68
CA ASP A 56 -20.84 -10.69 21.43
C ASP A 56 -19.69 -10.14 20.58
N ALA A 57 -18.89 -11.02 19.98
CA ALA A 57 -17.75 -10.66 19.18
C ALA A 57 -17.48 -11.71 18.10
N ALA A 58 -17.07 -11.26 16.91
CA ALA A 58 -16.58 -12.12 15.85
C ALA A 58 -15.04 -12.16 15.87
N LEU A 59 -14.47 -13.36 15.98
CA LEU A 59 -13.03 -13.59 15.89
C LEU A 59 -12.67 -14.07 14.48
N PHE A 60 -11.88 -13.27 13.77
CA PHE A 60 -11.32 -13.60 12.47
C PHE A 60 -9.90 -14.14 12.64
N TYR A 61 -9.64 -15.38 12.20
CA TYR A 61 -8.32 -16.01 12.30
C TYR A 61 -7.95 -16.75 11.00
N PRO A 62 -6.66 -16.83 10.62
CA PRO A 62 -6.25 -17.60 9.47
C PRO A 62 -6.50 -19.09 9.72
N LYS A 63 -7.11 -19.78 8.77
CA LYS A 63 -7.20 -21.24 8.76
C LYS A 63 -5.77 -21.77 8.75
N ALA A 64 -5.33 -22.35 9.87
CA ALA A 64 -3.99 -22.93 9.96
C ALA A 64 -3.75 -23.86 8.76
N LYS A 65 -2.56 -23.76 8.16
CA LYS A 65 -2.17 -24.57 7.01
C LYS A 65 -2.19 -26.06 7.32
#